data_AF-A0A3S1ZM91-F1
#
_entry.id   AF-A0A3S1ZM91-F1
#
_cell.length_a   1.000
_cell.length_b   1.000
_cell.length_c   1.000
_cell.angle_alpha   90.00
_cell.angle_beta   90.00
_cell.angle_gamma   90.00
#
_symmetry.space_group_name_H-M   'P 1'
#
loop_
_entity.id
_entity.type
_entity.pdbx_description
1 polymer ?
#
loop_
_entity_poly.entity_id
_entity_poly.type
_entity_poly.pdbx_seq_one_letter_code
_entity_poly.pdbx_strand_id
1 'polypeptide(L)'
;MADDARQSLPDLDIVDPNQAEGLSDTFDFFELLRRLERRGGLFGYSGSPEREPARLGQHVRLSFSARDVVEFREAKDNAPARVTVANLGLMGPEGPLPLHLTRWVLDRLSQRWFTGAEAQQTSDTTFVDFVNILQHRMIALYYRAWADAHPAVQVERAVGGRVRAMLEAMAGI
;
A
#
# COMPACT_ATOMS: atom_id res chain seq x y z
N MET A 1 -4.35 17.04 -53.42
CA MET A 1 -5.40 16.43 -52.57
C MET A 1 -4.93 15.05 -52.10
N ALA A 2 -3.93 15.00 -51.22
CA ALA A 2 -3.46 13.78 -50.57
C ALA A 2 -2.50 14.20 -49.44
N ASP A 3 -3.03 14.65 -48.29
CA ASP A 3 -2.16 14.97 -47.13
C ASP A 3 -2.82 14.69 -45.77
N ASP A 4 -3.97 14.01 -45.74
CA ASP A 4 -4.78 13.87 -44.52
C ASP A 4 -5.16 12.41 -44.23
N ALA A 5 -4.18 11.50 -44.39
CA ALA A 5 -4.31 10.08 -44.08
C ALA A 5 -3.55 9.71 -42.79
N ARG A 6 -3.49 10.61 -41.81
CA ARG A 6 -3.04 10.24 -40.46
C ARG A 6 -4.22 9.61 -39.74
N GLN A 7 -4.00 8.48 -39.07
CA GLN A 7 -4.96 7.96 -38.10
C GLN A 7 -5.30 9.08 -37.12
N SER A 8 -6.60 9.28 -36.86
CA SER A 8 -7.03 10.15 -35.76
C SER A 8 -6.28 9.72 -34.50
N LEU A 9 -5.67 10.67 -33.79
CA LEU A 9 -5.15 10.40 -32.46
C LEU A 9 -6.25 9.65 -31.69
N PRO A 10 -5.93 8.55 -30.99
CA PRO A 10 -6.90 7.96 -30.08
C PRO A 10 -7.46 9.10 -29.23
N ASP A 11 -8.77 9.16 -29.10
CA ASP A 11 -9.46 10.10 -28.24
C ASP A 11 -9.04 9.74 -26.81
N LEU A 12 -7.85 10.23 -26.43
CA LEU A 12 -7.41 10.32 -25.05
C LEU A 12 -8.20 11.49 -24.49
N ASP A 13 -9.52 11.28 -24.37
CA ASP A 13 -10.33 12.02 -23.44
C ASP A 13 -9.48 12.10 -22.18
N ILE A 14 -9.18 13.33 -21.78
CA ILE A 14 -8.42 13.64 -20.59
C ILE A 14 -9.20 12.94 -19.47
N VAL A 15 -8.75 11.72 -19.14
CA VAL A 15 -9.28 10.99 -18.00
C VAL A 15 -8.95 11.90 -16.85
N ASP A 16 -9.97 12.59 -16.34
CA ASP A 16 -9.86 13.41 -15.15
C ASP A 16 -9.11 12.56 -14.13
N PRO A 17 -7.86 12.88 -13.76
CA PRO A 17 -7.08 12.04 -12.86
C PRO A 17 -7.71 11.95 -11.46
N ASN A 18 -8.74 12.75 -11.23
CA ASN A 18 -9.57 12.85 -10.03
C ASN A 18 -10.97 12.21 -10.17
N GLN A 19 -11.35 11.59 -11.29
CA GLN A 19 -12.46 10.65 -11.24
C GLN A 19 -12.01 9.53 -10.31
N ALA A 20 -12.61 9.49 -9.12
CA ALA A 20 -12.25 8.58 -8.05
C ALA A 20 -12.30 7.14 -8.56
N GLU A 21 -11.20 6.66 -9.11
CA GLU A 21 -10.95 5.24 -9.28
C GLU A 21 -11.08 4.65 -7.88
N GLY A 22 -12.19 3.95 -7.64
CA GLY A 22 -12.51 3.40 -6.33
C GLY A 22 -11.35 2.53 -5.89
N LEU A 23 -10.66 2.90 -4.82
CA LEU A 23 -9.64 2.04 -4.23
C LEU A 23 -10.37 0.83 -3.67
N SER A 24 -10.00 -0.36 -4.17
CA SER A 24 -10.53 -1.63 -3.71
C SER A 24 -9.39 -2.53 -3.27
N ASP A 25 -9.69 -3.39 -2.31
CA ASP A 25 -8.88 -4.54 -1.90
C ASP A 25 -8.69 -5.60 -3.02
N THR A 26 -9.38 -5.47 -4.15
CA THR A 26 -9.22 -6.35 -5.32
C THR A 26 -7.95 -6.05 -6.13
N PHE A 27 -7.37 -4.86 -5.95
CA PHE A 27 -6.11 -4.52 -6.61
C PHE A 27 -4.94 -5.31 -6.03
N ASP A 28 -3.96 -5.57 -6.89
CA ASP A 28 -2.67 -6.09 -6.47
C ASP A 28 -1.93 -5.06 -5.58
N PHE A 29 -1.02 -5.54 -4.72
CA PHE A 29 -0.32 -4.73 -3.73
C PHE A 29 0.38 -3.52 -4.35
N PHE A 30 1.13 -3.72 -5.43
CA PHE A 30 1.88 -2.64 -6.06
C PHE A 30 0.97 -1.59 -6.71
N GLU A 31 -0.11 -2.04 -7.36
CA GLU A 31 -1.07 -1.14 -8.01
C GLU A 31 -1.87 -0.34 -6.98
N LEU A 32 -2.30 -0.97 -5.88
CA LEU A 32 -2.99 -0.27 -4.80
C LEU A 32 -2.11 0.85 -4.21
N LEU A 33 -0.84 0.55 -3.90
CA LEU A 33 0.08 1.54 -3.35
C LEU A 33 0.41 2.64 -4.37
N ARG A 34 0.57 2.31 -5.65
CA ARG A 34 0.77 3.30 -6.73
C ARG A 34 -0.40 4.28 -6.82
N ARG A 35 -1.64 3.79 -6.75
CA ARG A 35 -2.85 4.64 -6.73
C ARG A 35 -2.93 5.50 -5.48
N LEU A 36 -2.51 4.98 -4.33
CA LEU A 36 -2.42 5.75 -3.09
C LEU A 36 -1.39 6.89 -3.18
N GLU A 37 -0.23 6.66 -3.80
CA GLU A 37 0.77 7.73 -4.02
C GLU A 37 0.24 8.86 -4.92
N ARG A 38 -0.60 8.55 -5.91
CA ARG A 38 -1.24 9.57 -6.76
C ARG A 38 -2.19 10.48 -5.97
N ARG A 39 -2.83 9.96 -4.91
CA ARG A 39 -3.73 10.73 -4.04
C ARG A 39 -2.98 11.62 -3.04
N GLY A 40 -1.71 11.32 -2.76
CA GLY A 40 -0.83 12.20 -2.01
C GLY A 40 0.18 11.46 -1.13
N GLY A 41 1.39 12.00 -1.07
CA GLY A 41 2.51 11.42 -0.30
C GLY A 41 3.24 10.31 -1.06
N LEU A 42 4.45 9.99 -0.60
CA LEU A 42 5.27 8.91 -1.16
C LEU A 42 5.66 7.94 -0.05
N PHE A 43 5.52 6.64 -0.29
CA PHE A 43 5.88 5.61 0.69
C PHE A 43 7.40 5.51 0.84
N GLY A 44 7.91 5.43 2.07
CA GLY A 44 9.35 5.22 2.29
C GLY A 44 10.24 6.45 2.05
N TYR A 45 9.67 7.60 1.70
CA TYR A 45 10.40 8.87 1.48
C TYR A 45 10.36 9.79 2.71
N SER A 46 9.24 9.83 3.41
CA SER A 46 9.11 10.57 4.66
C SER A 46 9.76 9.78 5.81
N GLY A 47 10.26 10.48 6.83
CA GLY A 47 10.73 9.85 8.08
C GLY A 47 9.60 9.56 9.07
N SER A 48 8.46 10.25 8.95
CA SER A 48 7.29 10.05 9.81
C SER A 48 6.23 9.21 9.10
N PRO A 49 5.74 8.14 9.74
CA PRO A 49 4.61 7.36 9.24
C PRO A 49 3.41 8.25 8.90
N GLU A 50 3.11 9.30 9.68
CA GLU A 50 1.94 10.18 9.46
C GLU A 50 1.95 10.91 8.12
N ARG A 51 3.12 11.05 7.50
CA ARG A 51 3.27 11.65 6.17
C ARG A 51 3.17 10.63 5.04
N GLU A 52 3.02 9.35 5.36
CA GLU A 52 2.80 8.30 4.37
C GLU A 52 1.30 8.20 4.02
N PRO A 53 0.95 7.88 2.76
CA PRO A 53 -0.44 7.87 2.28
C PRO A 53 -1.37 6.93 3.06
N ALA A 54 -0.84 5.82 3.58
CA ALA A 54 -1.58 4.84 4.36
C ALA A 54 -0.68 4.12 5.39
N ARG A 55 -1.27 3.66 6.49
CA ARG A 55 -0.66 2.73 7.45
C ARG A 55 -0.63 1.33 6.84
N LEU A 56 0.56 0.76 6.73
CA LEU A 56 0.76 -0.60 6.22
C LEU A 56 0.89 -1.57 7.40
N GLY A 57 0.18 -2.68 7.37
CA GLY A 57 0.24 -3.71 8.40
C GLY A 57 0.15 -5.11 7.82
N GLN A 58 0.61 -6.10 8.58
CA GLN A 58 0.57 -7.50 8.15
C GLN A 58 -0.73 -8.20 8.59
N HIS A 59 -1.20 -9.15 7.78
CA HIS A 59 -2.28 -10.06 8.12
C HIS A 59 -1.73 -11.32 8.78
N VAL A 60 -2.12 -11.57 10.03
CA VAL A 60 -1.72 -12.76 10.79
C VAL A 60 -2.58 -13.96 10.36
N ARG A 61 -1.94 -15.02 9.88
CA ARG A 61 -2.62 -16.23 9.36
C ARG A 61 -1.78 -17.49 9.55
N LEU A 62 -2.40 -18.67 9.45
CA LEU A 62 -1.70 -19.97 9.46
C LEU A 62 -1.75 -20.70 8.11
N SER A 63 -2.50 -20.17 7.15
CA SER A 63 -2.62 -20.74 5.80
C SER A 63 -2.01 -19.80 4.77
N PHE A 64 -1.72 -20.34 3.58
CA PHE A 64 -1.33 -19.52 2.44
C PHE A 64 -2.45 -18.51 2.10
N SER A 65 -2.09 -17.32 1.63
CA SER A 65 -3.06 -16.30 1.22
C SER A 65 -3.29 -16.37 -0.28
N ALA A 66 -4.54 -16.31 -0.71
CA ALA A 66 -4.87 -16.26 -2.14
C ALA A 66 -4.66 -14.87 -2.76
N ARG A 67 -4.50 -13.83 -1.93
CA ARG A 67 -4.34 -12.43 -2.35
C ARG A 67 -3.27 -11.74 -1.53
N ASP A 68 -2.64 -10.75 -2.14
CA ASP A 68 -1.59 -9.94 -1.52
C ASP A 68 -2.17 -8.91 -0.56
N VAL A 69 -3.26 -8.24 -0.94
CA VAL A 69 -4.01 -7.32 -0.09
C VAL A 69 -5.21 -8.07 0.50
N VAL A 70 -5.31 -8.06 1.82
CA VAL A 70 -6.42 -8.71 2.55
C VAL A 70 -7.53 -7.71 2.83
N GLU A 71 -7.15 -6.47 3.16
CA GLU A 71 -8.11 -5.44 3.53
C GLU A 71 -7.55 -4.07 3.22
N PHE A 72 -8.38 -3.23 2.62
CA PHE A 72 -8.15 -1.80 2.49
C PHE A 72 -9.25 -1.04 3.24
N ARG A 73 -8.85 -0.16 4.15
CA ARG A 73 -9.73 0.78 4.83
C ARG A 73 -9.35 2.19 4.45
N GLU A 74 -10.27 2.91 3.84
CA GLU A 74 -10.06 4.32 3.51
C GLU A 74 -9.97 5.18 4.77
N ALA A 75 -9.31 6.33 4.66
CA ALA A 75 -9.20 7.29 5.75
C ALA A 75 -10.59 7.77 6.19
N LYS A 76 -10.80 7.87 7.50
CA LYS A 76 -11.97 8.49 8.11
C LYS A 76 -11.51 9.67 8.95
N ASP A 77 -12.42 10.58 9.34
CA ASP A 77 -12.10 11.83 10.06
C ASP A 77 -11.16 11.67 11.27
N ASN A 78 -11.12 10.49 11.89
CA ASN A 78 -10.29 10.19 13.05
C ASN A 78 -9.26 9.06 12.85
N ALA A 79 -9.06 8.56 11.61
CA ALA A 79 -8.12 7.46 11.35
C ALA A 79 -7.50 7.54 9.95
N PRO A 80 -6.16 7.39 9.82
CA PRO A 80 -5.50 7.31 8.52
C PRO A 80 -5.95 6.06 7.76
N ALA A 81 -5.83 6.11 6.43
CA ALA A 81 -6.07 4.93 5.58
C ALA A 81 -5.17 3.77 6.03
N ARG A 82 -5.68 2.54 5.95
CA ARG A 82 -4.96 1.33 6.36
C ARG A 82 -5.00 0.27 5.28
N VAL A 83 -3.84 -0.30 4.96
CA VAL A 83 -3.67 -1.43 4.06
C VAL A 83 -3.14 -2.60 4.87
N THR A 84 -3.89 -3.70 4.88
CA THR A 84 -3.47 -4.96 5.49
C THR A 84 -3.01 -5.91 4.40
N VAL A 85 -1.74 -6.31 4.45
CA VAL A 85 -1.11 -7.16 3.44
C VAL A 85 -0.82 -8.56 3.96
N ALA A 86 -0.90 -9.56 3.10
CA ALA A 86 -0.54 -10.93 3.38
C ALA A 86 0.81 -11.33 2.78
N ASN A 87 1.30 -10.62 1.76
CA ASN A 87 2.55 -10.98 1.07
C ASN A 87 3.81 -10.74 1.93
N LEU A 88 3.78 -9.75 2.83
CA LEU A 88 4.92 -9.33 3.63
C LEU A 88 4.55 -9.24 5.11
N GLY A 89 5.43 -9.75 5.96
CA GLY A 89 5.27 -9.71 7.41
C GLY A 89 6.24 -10.63 8.14
N LEU A 90 6.29 -10.48 9.46
CA LEU A 90 7.06 -11.38 10.33
C LEU A 90 6.26 -12.63 10.70
N MET A 91 4.94 -12.50 10.74
CA MET A 91 4.00 -13.55 11.15
C MET A 91 3.29 -14.13 9.92
N GLY A 92 3.10 -15.45 9.92
CA GLY A 92 2.49 -16.18 8.80
C GLY A 92 3.27 -17.45 8.47
N PRO A 93 2.75 -18.30 7.56
CA PRO A 93 3.50 -19.45 7.03
C PRO A 93 4.78 -19.04 6.29
N GLU A 94 4.73 -17.90 5.60
CA GLU A 94 5.85 -17.34 4.84
C GLU A 94 6.73 -16.37 5.67
N GLY A 95 6.42 -16.21 6.96
CA GLY A 95 7.10 -15.27 7.84
C GLY A 95 8.38 -15.85 8.46
N PRO A 96 9.41 -15.03 8.73
CA PRO A 96 10.64 -15.48 9.37
C PRO A 96 10.47 -15.85 10.86
N LEU A 97 9.39 -15.43 11.53
CA LEU A 97 9.17 -15.83 12.91
C LEU A 97 8.68 -17.28 13.01
N PRO A 98 9.07 -18.00 14.07
CA PRO A 98 8.56 -19.35 14.31
C PRO A 98 7.04 -19.42 14.29
N LEU A 99 6.49 -20.45 13.63
CA LEU A 99 5.04 -20.63 13.48
C LEU A 99 4.27 -20.70 14.81
N HIS A 100 4.91 -21.17 15.88
CA HIS A 100 4.28 -21.22 17.20
C HIS A 100 3.97 -19.81 17.74
N LEU A 101 4.76 -18.78 17.41
CA LEU A 101 4.46 -17.40 17.78
C LEU A 101 3.24 -16.89 17.02
N THR A 102 3.15 -17.16 15.72
CA THR A 102 1.96 -16.84 14.91
C THR A 102 0.70 -17.48 15.51
N ARG A 103 0.78 -18.74 15.95
CA ARG A 103 -0.33 -19.41 16.65
C ARG A 103 -0.68 -18.73 17.98
N TRP A 104 0.32 -18.38 18.78
CA TRP A 104 0.11 -17.68 20.05
C TRP A 104 -0.57 -16.31 19.87
N VAL A 105 -0.17 -15.56 18.84
CA VAL A 105 -0.82 -14.29 18.49
C VAL A 105 -2.27 -14.51 18.07
N LEU A 106 -2.54 -15.52 17.24
CA LEU A 106 -3.91 -15.84 16.83
C LEU A 106 -4.80 -16.26 18.00
N ASP A 107 -4.25 -17.01 18.96
CA ASP A 107 -4.97 -17.37 20.18
C ASP A 107 -5.41 -16.12 20.94
N ARG A 108 -4.51 -15.15 21.14
CA ARG A 108 -4.83 -13.85 21.77
C ARG A 108 -5.83 -13.02 20.99
N LEU A 109 -5.71 -12.97 19.66
CA LEU A 109 -6.67 -12.28 18.81
C LEU A 109 -8.07 -12.93 18.86
N SER A 110 -8.14 -14.23 19.15
CA SER A 110 -9.40 -14.97 19.30
C SER A 110 -10.06 -14.76 20.66
N GLN A 111 -9.29 -14.39 21.69
CA GLN A 111 -9.80 -14.05 23.01
C GLN A 111 -10.52 -12.70 22.94
N ARG A 112 -11.81 -12.76 22.63
CA ARG A 112 -12.69 -11.60 22.62
C ARG A 112 -13.21 -11.34 24.02
N TRP A 113 -12.92 -10.16 24.53
CA TRP A 113 -13.53 -9.67 25.75
C TRP A 113 -14.76 -8.82 25.41
N PHE A 114 -15.88 -9.09 26.06
CA PHE A 114 -17.10 -8.28 25.95
C PHE A 114 -17.06 -7.18 27.02
N THR A 115 -16.85 -5.92 26.64
CA THR A 115 -16.90 -4.77 27.56
C THR A 115 -18.32 -4.18 27.68
N GLY A 116 -19.33 -4.99 28.03
CA GLY A 116 -20.69 -4.51 28.29
C GLY A 116 -21.66 -4.55 27.09
N ALA A 117 -22.91 -4.12 27.32
CA ALA A 117 -24.05 -4.34 26.41
C ALA A 117 -23.98 -3.59 25.06
N GLU A 118 -23.17 -2.52 24.97
CA GLU A 118 -22.97 -1.73 23.74
C GLU A 118 -21.56 -1.89 23.15
N ALA A 119 -20.68 -2.69 23.76
CA ALA A 119 -19.29 -2.72 23.36
C ALA A 119 -18.98 -3.68 22.21
N GLN A 120 -18.20 -3.16 21.26
CA GLN A 120 -17.54 -3.92 20.22
C GLN A 120 -16.69 -5.03 20.84
N GLN A 121 -16.63 -6.20 20.19
CA GLN A 121 -15.68 -7.25 20.55
C GLN A 121 -14.26 -6.72 20.46
N THR A 122 -13.57 -6.59 21.60
CA THR A 122 -12.16 -6.19 21.65
C THR A 122 -11.31 -7.42 21.95
N SER A 123 -10.31 -7.66 21.09
CA SER A 123 -9.22 -8.60 21.36
C SER A 123 -7.92 -7.85 21.62
N ASP A 124 -6.96 -8.50 22.26
CA ASP A 124 -5.64 -7.94 22.51
C ASP A 124 -4.82 -7.88 21.21
N THR A 125 -4.75 -6.70 20.59
CA THR A 125 -3.96 -6.45 19.36
C THR A 125 -2.55 -5.94 19.64
N THR A 126 -2.17 -5.76 20.91
CA THR A 126 -0.96 -5.03 21.32
C THR A 126 0.30 -5.54 20.63
N PHE A 127 0.49 -6.86 20.61
CA PHE A 127 1.67 -7.46 19.97
C PHE A 127 1.68 -7.25 18.45
N VAL A 128 0.52 -7.39 17.79
CA VAL A 128 0.40 -7.19 16.34
C VAL A 128 0.69 -5.74 15.98
N ASP A 129 0.14 -4.80 16.75
CA ASP A 129 0.36 -3.36 16.54
C ASP A 129 1.83 -2.99 16.75
N PHE A 130 2.47 -3.50 17.80
CA PHE A 130 3.90 -3.32 18.02
C PHE A 130 4.75 -3.81 16.85
N VAL A 131 4.49 -5.04 16.38
CA VAL A 131 5.22 -5.60 15.25
C VAL A 131 4.95 -4.81 13.97
N ASN A 132 3.71 -4.33 13.78
CA ASN A 132 3.33 -3.53 12.61
C ASN A 132 4.00 -2.16 12.57
N ILE A 133 4.38 -1.56 13.71
CA ILE A 133 5.20 -0.33 13.72
C ILE A 133 6.52 -0.57 12.99
N LEU A 134 7.17 -1.71 13.25
CA LEU A 134 8.43 -2.08 12.60
C LEU A 134 8.21 -2.51 11.14
N GLN A 135 7.17 -3.31 10.88
CA GLN A 135 6.88 -3.79 9.52
C GLN A 135 6.47 -2.68 8.59
N HIS A 136 5.72 -1.68 9.06
CA HIS A 136 5.23 -0.59 8.23
C HIS A 136 6.36 0.04 7.42
N ARG A 137 7.49 0.33 8.08
CA ARG A 137 8.64 0.92 7.41
C ARG A 137 9.30 -0.02 6.42
N MET A 138 9.42 -1.31 6.74
CA MET A 138 10.03 -2.28 5.83
C MET A 138 9.18 -2.52 4.59
N ILE A 139 7.85 -2.61 4.73
CA ILE A 139 6.92 -2.74 3.61
C ILE A 139 6.98 -1.49 2.73
N ALA A 140 7.00 -0.30 3.33
CA ALA A 140 7.12 0.97 2.59
C ALA A 140 8.44 1.06 1.81
N LEU A 141 9.56 0.62 2.41
CA LEU A 141 10.87 0.60 1.73
C LEU A 141 10.93 -0.46 0.62
N TYR A 142 10.29 -1.61 0.81
CA TYR A 142 10.17 -2.62 -0.23
C TYR A 142 9.40 -2.07 -1.45
N TYR A 143 8.25 -1.45 -1.21
CA TYR A 143 7.50 -0.79 -2.27
C TYR A 143 8.31 0.33 -2.94
N ARG A 144 9.00 1.16 -2.15
CA ARG A 144 9.87 2.22 -2.68
C ARG A 144 10.94 1.65 -3.61
N ALA A 145 11.64 0.58 -3.21
CA ALA A 145 12.66 -0.04 -4.04
C ALA A 145 12.08 -0.55 -5.37
N TRP A 146 10.89 -1.16 -5.33
CA TRP A 146 10.17 -1.56 -6.54
C TRP A 146 9.81 -0.36 -7.41
N ALA A 147 9.17 0.67 -6.85
CA ALA A 147 8.74 1.84 -7.60
C ALA A 147 9.92 2.63 -8.20
N ASP A 148 11.05 2.68 -7.47
CA ASP A 148 12.29 3.29 -7.94
C ASP A 148 12.99 2.46 -9.04
N ALA A 149 12.63 1.19 -9.24
CA ALA A 149 13.11 0.36 -10.33
C ALA A 149 12.25 0.45 -11.61
N HIS A 150 11.03 0.98 -11.52
CA HIS A 150 10.06 1.01 -12.63
C HIS A 150 9.89 2.43 -13.20
N PRO A 151 10.41 2.73 -14.40
CA PRO A 151 10.30 4.06 -15.01
C PRO A 151 8.87 4.58 -15.14
N ALA A 152 7.92 3.70 -15.49
CA ALA A 152 6.51 4.05 -15.63
C ALA A 152 5.88 4.57 -14.32
N VAL A 153 6.36 4.13 -13.16
CA VAL A 153 5.90 4.61 -11.85
C VAL A 153 6.61 5.92 -11.50
N GLN A 154 7.90 6.04 -11.82
CA GLN A 154 8.67 7.26 -11.55
C GLN A 154 8.14 8.49 -12.29
N VAL A 155 7.69 8.33 -13.53
CA VAL A 155 7.19 9.45 -14.36
C VAL A 155 5.88 10.01 -13.82
N GLU A 156 5.06 9.19 -13.15
CA GLU A 156 3.79 9.63 -12.55
C GLU A 156 3.96 10.42 -11.26
N ARG A 157 5.13 10.33 -10.61
CA ARG A 157 5.41 11.05 -9.36
C ARG A 157 5.73 12.51 -9.65
N ALA A 158 5.09 13.41 -8.92
CA ALA A 158 5.31 14.86 -9.05
C ALA A 158 6.76 15.27 -8.73
N VAL A 159 7.36 14.62 -7.73
CA VAL A 159 8.79 14.72 -7.42
C VAL A 159 9.53 13.96 -8.52
N GLY A 160 10.06 14.71 -9.51
CA GLY A 160 10.71 14.14 -10.69
C GLY A 160 11.63 12.99 -10.34
N GLY A 161 11.28 11.78 -10.79
CA GLY A 161 12.07 10.59 -10.54
C GLY A 161 13.44 10.66 -11.20
N ARG A 162 14.32 9.70 -10.87
CA ARG A 162 15.66 9.58 -11.46
C ARG A 162 15.63 9.58 -12.99
N VAL A 163 14.62 8.93 -13.58
CA VAL A 163 14.43 8.91 -15.04
C VAL A 163 14.15 10.31 -15.59
N ARG A 164 13.28 11.10 -14.94
CA ARG A 164 12.99 12.46 -15.38
C ARG A 164 14.22 13.35 -15.27
N ALA A 165 14.93 13.29 -14.15
CA ALA A 165 16.17 14.02 -13.94
C ALA A 165 17.25 13.64 -14.97
N MET A 166 17.36 12.36 -15.33
CA MET A 166 18.30 11.90 -16.36
C MET A 166 17.90 12.38 -17.76
N LEU A 167 16.61 12.38 -18.08
CA LEU A 167 16.10 12.92 -19.34
C LEU A 167 16.30 14.45 -19.43
N GLU A 168 16.03 15.19 -18.36
CA GLU A 168 16.29 16.64 -18.24
C GLU A 168 17.79 16.92 -18.48
N ALA A 169 18.68 16.19 -17.79
CA ALA A 169 20.12 16.30 -17.96
C ALA A 169 20.60 15.95 -19.39
N MET A 170 20.02 14.93 -20.03
CA MET A 170 20.33 14.56 -21.42
C MET A 170 19.80 15.59 -22.43
N ALA A 171 18.67 16.24 -22.13
CA ALA A 171 18.08 17.30 -22.95
C ALA A 171 18.78 18.67 -22.75
N GLY A 172 19.60 18.81 -21.71
CA GLY A 172 20.27 20.06 -21.35
C GLY A 172 19.34 21.09 -20.71
N ILE A 173 18.27 20.63 -20.04
CA ILE A 173 17.31 21.44 -19.29
C ILE A 173 17.56 21.29 -17.79
#